data_AF-A0A9D6JH89-F1
#
_entry.id   AF-A0A9D6JH89-F1
#
_cell.length_a   1.000
_cell.length_b   1.000
_cell.length_c   1.000
_cell.angle_alpha   90.00
_cell.angle_beta   90.00
_cell.angle_gamma   90.00
#
_symmetry.space_group_name_H-M   'P 1'
#
loop_
_entity.id
_entity.type
_entity.pdbx_description
1 polymer ?
#
loop_
_entity_poly.entity_id
_entity_poly.type
_entity_poly.pdbx_seq_one_letter_code
_entity_poly.pdbx_strand_id
1 'polypeptide(L)'
;VKEAIRQGRVKIAPYVVRGKQYVPMSVEKSQSYREEGIASWYGYESGRMTANGEVFNPNGLTAAHKFLPIPMFVEITNLENKKSIIVRVNDRGPFPSEQNPKSGDRIIDLSLEAAKRLGFYQKGIARVKVEAIQTKEE
;
A
#
# COMPACT_ATOMS: atom_id res chain seq x y z
N VAL A 1 -17.86 -8.34 7.03
CA VAL A 1 -17.28 -7.09 6.51
C VAL A 1 -17.77 -5.95 7.41
N LYS A 2 -16.91 -5.37 8.26
CA LYS A 2 -17.36 -4.43 9.30
C LYS A 2 -17.90 -3.14 8.66
N GLU A 3 -18.98 -2.64 9.26
CA GLU A 3 -19.79 -1.45 8.95
C GLU A 3 -19.03 -0.17 8.56
N ALA A 4 -17.75 -0.06 8.94
CA ALA A 4 -16.85 1.04 8.56
C ALA A 4 -16.64 1.18 7.03
N ILE A 5 -16.68 0.09 6.29
CA ILE A 5 -16.56 0.10 4.81
C ILE A 5 -17.84 0.63 4.17
N ARG A 6 -19.02 0.39 4.79
CA ARG A 6 -20.32 0.88 4.28
C ARG A 6 -20.51 2.38 4.50
N GLN A 7 -19.75 2.98 5.41
CA GLN A 7 -19.85 4.41 5.76
C GLN A 7 -18.76 5.28 5.11
N GLY A 8 -17.92 4.75 4.21
CA GLY A 8 -16.88 5.54 3.54
C GLY A 8 -15.82 6.12 4.48
N ARG A 9 -15.60 5.53 5.67
CA ARG A 9 -14.69 6.08 6.67
C ARG A 9 -13.24 5.88 6.25
N VAL A 10 -12.60 6.95 5.80
CA VAL A 10 -11.18 7.01 5.49
C VAL A 10 -10.35 7.15 6.78
N LYS A 11 -9.38 6.26 7.00
CA LYS A 11 -8.46 6.35 8.13
C LYS A 11 -7.30 7.28 7.80
N ILE A 12 -7.30 8.43 8.47
CA ILE A 12 -6.23 9.45 8.41
C ILE A 12 -5.60 9.76 9.77
N ALA A 13 -6.02 9.09 10.84
CA ALA A 13 -5.51 9.32 12.18
C ALA A 13 -4.01 8.96 12.28
N PRO A 14 -3.20 9.78 13.00
CA PRO A 14 -1.82 9.43 13.34
C PRO A 14 -1.73 8.10 14.07
N TYR A 15 -0.61 7.40 13.89
CA TYR A 15 -0.36 6.12 14.53
C TYR A 15 1.13 5.96 14.86
N VAL A 16 1.46 5.04 15.77
CA VAL A 16 2.84 4.80 16.22
C VAL A 16 3.24 3.37 15.91
N VAL A 17 4.42 3.19 15.34
CA VAL A 17 5.05 1.88 15.12
C VAL A 17 6.47 1.95 15.63
N ARG A 18 6.82 1.07 16.58
CA ARG A 18 8.18 0.98 17.17
C ARG A 18 8.70 2.34 17.69
N GLY A 19 7.84 3.09 18.38
CA GLY A 19 8.18 4.42 18.93
C GLY A 19 8.23 5.56 17.90
N LYS A 20 8.11 5.28 16.59
CA LYS A 20 8.04 6.31 15.55
C LYS A 20 6.58 6.63 15.21
N GLN A 21 6.24 7.91 15.25
CA GLN A 21 4.93 8.41 14.83
C GLN A 21 4.87 8.58 13.31
N TYR A 22 3.72 8.20 12.74
CA TYR A 22 3.38 8.36 11.33
C TYR A 22 2.06 9.13 11.23
N VAL A 23 2.03 10.13 10.35
CA VAL A 23 0.86 10.98 10.12
C VAL A 23 0.41 10.79 8.68
N PRO A 24 -0.71 10.10 8.43
CA PRO A 24 -1.28 10.01 7.09
C PRO A 24 -1.57 11.39 6.48
N MET A 25 -1.45 11.47 5.16
CA MET A 25 -1.85 12.63 4.36
C MET A 25 -3.37 12.84 4.49
N SER A 26 -3.80 14.10 4.35
CA SER A 26 -5.22 14.39 4.11
C SER A 26 -5.67 13.79 2.77
N VAL A 27 -6.97 13.55 2.65
CA VAL A 27 -7.58 13.08 1.38
C VAL A 27 -7.24 14.04 0.25
N GLU A 28 -7.45 15.33 0.44
CA GLU A 28 -7.11 16.38 -0.52
C GLU A 28 -5.64 16.31 -0.99
N LYS A 29 -4.69 16.27 -0.06
CA LYS A 29 -3.26 16.19 -0.40
C LYS A 29 -2.92 14.91 -1.16
N SER A 30 -3.58 13.82 -0.84
CA SER A 30 -3.30 12.52 -1.47
C SER A 30 -3.80 12.41 -2.92
N GLN A 31 -4.74 13.26 -3.37
CA GLN A 31 -5.29 13.21 -4.73
C GLN A 31 -4.26 13.51 -5.83
N SER A 32 -3.19 14.23 -5.51
CA SER A 32 -2.07 14.53 -6.40
C SER A 32 -0.82 13.71 -6.07
N TYR A 33 -0.94 12.69 -5.23
CA TYR A 33 0.21 11.88 -4.82
C TYR A 33 0.85 11.19 -6.02
N ARG A 34 2.17 11.38 -6.13
CA ARG A 34 3.04 10.75 -7.11
C ARG A 34 4.41 10.56 -6.50
N GLU A 35 4.90 9.33 -6.47
CA GLU A 35 6.23 9.03 -5.92
C GLU A 35 6.89 7.89 -6.69
N GLU A 36 8.20 7.98 -6.89
CA GLU A 36 9.02 6.88 -7.37
C GLU A 36 9.87 6.32 -6.24
N GLY A 37 9.96 5.00 -6.16
CA GLY A 37 10.72 4.36 -5.08
C GLY A 37 10.73 2.85 -5.21
N ILE A 38 11.15 2.19 -4.13
CA ILE A 38 11.22 0.72 -4.09
C ILE A 38 9.89 0.17 -3.58
N ALA A 39 9.31 -0.75 -4.35
CA ALA A 39 8.24 -1.62 -3.89
C ALA A 39 8.82 -2.96 -3.41
N SER A 40 8.15 -3.56 -2.43
CA SER A 40 8.29 -5.00 -2.18
C SER A 40 6.92 -5.67 -2.13
N TRP A 41 6.86 -6.92 -1.69
CA TRP A 41 5.61 -7.63 -1.55
C TRP A 41 5.56 -8.45 -0.26
N TYR A 42 4.35 -8.63 0.26
CA TYR A 42 4.03 -9.45 1.43
C TYR A 42 2.93 -10.46 1.07
N GLY A 43 2.95 -11.60 1.75
CA GLY A 43 2.07 -12.72 1.39
C GLY A 43 2.31 -14.02 2.16
N TYR A 44 3.42 -14.12 2.91
CA TYR A 44 3.67 -15.28 3.77
C TYR A 44 2.77 -15.31 5.02
N GLU A 45 2.29 -14.15 5.45
CA GLU A 45 1.30 -14.04 6.53
C GLU A 45 -0.10 -14.02 5.92
N SER A 46 -0.97 -14.96 6.26
CA SER A 46 -2.38 -14.96 5.85
C SER A 46 -3.30 -14.93 7.08
N GLY A 47 -4.44 -14.25 7.00
CA GLY A 47 -5.45 -14.24 8.07
C GLY A 47 -5.28 -13.16 9.14
N ARG A 48 -4.24 -12.31 9.06
CA ARG A 48 -4.14 -11.11 9.91
C ARG A 48 -5.08 -10.00 9.42
N MET A 49 -5.57 -9.20 10.35
CA MET A 49 -6.35 -8.01 10.01
C MET A 49 -5.41 -6.91 9.51
N THR A 50 -5.74 -6.30 8.37
CA THR A 50 -5.07 -5.10 7.88
C THR A 50 -5.42 -3.90 8.77
N ALA A 51 -4.66 -2.81 8.64
CA ALA A 51 -4.95 -1.56 9.34
C ALA A 51 -6.32 -0.97 8.98
N ASN A 52 -6.91 -1.32 7.83
CA ASN A 52 -8.28 -0.95 7.49
C ASN A 52 -9.35 -1.89 8.10
N GLY A 53 -8.94 -2.96 8.79
CA GLY A 53 -9.84 -3.90 9.47
C GLY A 53 -10.38 -5.00 8.57
N GLU A 54 -9.77 -5.22 7.41
CA GLU A 54 -10.10 -6.30 6.49
C GLU A 54 -9.18 -7.50 6.74
N VAL A 55 -9.67 -8.70 6.45
CA VAL A 55 -8.79 -9.88 6.44
C VAL A 55 -7.84 -9.73 5.26
N PHE A 56 -6.53 -9.78 5.52
CA PHE A 56 -5.55 -9.75 4.45
C PHE A 56 -5.73 -10.96 3.53
N ASN A 57 -5.90 -10.68 2.24
CA ASN A 57 -5.99 -11.69 1.18
C ASN A 57 -4.75 -11.56 0.28
N PRO A 58 -3.81 -12.52 0.30
CA PRO A 58 -2.62 -12.47 -0.54
C PRO A 58 -2.94 -12.53 -2.04
N ASN A 59 -4.11 -13.06 -2.41
CA ASN A 59 -4.58 -13.15 -3.80
C ASN A 59 -5.37 -11.91 -4.25
N GLY A 60 -5.55 -10.91 -3.37
CA GLY A 60 -6.18 -9.63 -3.73
C GLY A 60 -5.24 -8.70 -4.49
N LEU A 61 -5.78 -7.62 -5.06
CA LEU A 61 -5.01 -6.51 -5.61
C LEU A 61 -4.94 -5.38 -4.59
N THR A 62 -4.18 -5.62 -3.52
CA THR A 62 -4.04 -4.68 -2.39
C THR A 62 -2.60 -4.32 -2.11
N ALA A 63 -2.40 -3.24 -1.35
CA ALA A 63 -1.11 -2.75 -0.91
C ALA A 63 -1.14 -2.12 0.49
N ALA A 64 0.03 -2.03 1.11
CA ALA A 64 0.30 -1.29 2.33
C ALA A 64 1.08 -0.01 2.02
N HIS A 65 0.66 1.13 2.60
CA HIS A 65 1.37 2.41 2.48
C HIS A 65 1.39 3.16 3.82
N LYS A 66 2.51 3.84 4.11
CA LYS A 66 2.72 4.54 5.39
C LYS A 66 1.79 5.74 5.56
N PHE A 67 1.62 6.50 4.48
CA PHE A 67 1.07 7.86 4.56
C PHE A 67 -0.17 8.10 3.70
N LEU A 68 -0.58 7.19 2.84
CA LEU A 68 -1.76 7.42 2.01
C LEU A 68 -3.01 7.20 2.85
N PRO A 69 -4.11 7.94 2.68
CA PRO A 69 -5.37 7.57 3.30
C PRO A 69 -5.75 6.13 2.93
N ILE A 70 -6.42 5.42 3.84
CA ILE A 70 -6.95 4.07 3.56
C ILE A 70 -8.46 4.02 3.84
N PRO A 71 -9.27 3.42 2.95
CA PRO A 71 -8.86 2.88 1.64
C PRO A 71 -8.56 3.99 0.61
N MET A 72 -7.67 3.71 -0.34
CA MET A 72 -7.40 4.54 -1.52
C MET A 72 -6.97 3.66 -2.70
N PHE A 73 -7.27 4.06 -3.94
CA PHE A 73 -6.74 3.39 -5.13
C PHE A 73 -5.53 4.14 -5.71
N VAL A 74 -4.52 3.37 -6.10
CA VAL A 74 -3.33 3.89 -6.77
C VAL A 74 -3.00 3.04 -7.99
N GLU A 75 -2.51 3.67 -9.05
CA GLU A 75 -1.82 2.97 -10.13
C GLU A 75 -0.35 2.83 -9.77
N ILE A 76 0.19 1.64 -10.01
CA ILE A 76 1.59 1.32 -9.79
C ILE A 76 2.18 0.86 -11.10
N THR A 77 3.20 1.57 -11.56
CA THR A 77 3.98 1.20 -12.75
C THR A 77 5.33 0.65 -12.33
N ASN A 78 5.69 -0.54 -12.80
CA ASN A 78 7.05 -1.06 -12.67
C ASN A 78 7.93 -0.42 -13.74
N LEU A 79 8.96 0.29 -13.30
CA LEU A 79 9.80 1.10 -14.19
C LEU A 79 10.72 0.26 -15.08
N GLU A 80 11.01 -0.97 -14.69
CA GLU A 80 11.89 -1.89 -15.43
C GLU A 80 11.17 -2.52 -16.63
N ASN A 81 9.90 -2.92 -16.46
CA ASN A 81 9.14 -3.65 -17.48
C ASN A 81 7.94 -2.88 -18.06
N LYS A 82 7.69 -1.66 -17.56
CA LYS A 82 6.60 -0.76 -17.96
C LYS A 82 5.18 -1.29 -17.75
N LYS A 83 5.01 -2.42 -17.06
CA LYS A 83 3.68 -2.90 -16.66
C LYS A 83 3.10 -1.99 -15.59
N SER A 84 1.80 -1.74 -15.64
CA SER A 84 1.07 -1.07 -14.57
C SER A 84 -0.14 -1.88 -14.11
N ILE A 85 -0.51 -1.67 -12.85
CA ILE A 85 -1.73 -2.22 -12.24
C ILE A 85 -2.36 -1.18 -11.31
N ILE A 86 -3.68 -1.23 -11.16
CA ILE A 86 -4.38 -0.49 -10.11
C ILE A 86 -4.54 -1.41 -8.90
N VAL A 87 -4.18 -0.91 -7.71
CA VAL A 87 -4.35 -1.62 -6.44
C VAL A 87 -5.07 -0.73 -5.43
N ARG A 88 -5.69 -1.38 -4.45
CA ARG A 88 -6.28 -0.70 -3.30
C ARG A 88 -5.32 -0.71 -2.12
N VAL A 89 -4.93 0.46 -1.66
CA VAL A 89 -4.21 0.64 -0.40
C VAL A 89 -5.20 0.44 0.75
N ASN A 90 -5.00 -0.61 1.54
CA ASN A 90 -5.89 -0.95 2.67
C ASN A 90 -5.11 -1.28 3.95
N ASP A 91 -3.80 -1.06 3.96
CA ASP A 91 -2.93 -1.39 5.08
C ASP A 91 -1.81 -0.36 5.29
N ARG A 92 -1.09 -0.49 6.41
CA ARG A 92 0.02 0.37 6.81
C ARG A 92 1.37 -0.34 6.71
N GLY A 93 2.38 0.40 6.28
CA GLY A 93 3.74 -0.11 6.06
C GLY A 93 4.27 0.31 4.70
N PRO A 94 5.41 -0.23 4.24
CA PRO A 94 6.33 -1.09 4.99
C PRO A 94 7.01 -0.36 6.15
N PHE A 95 7.44 -1.09 7.18
CA PHE A 95 8.21 -0.53 8.30
C PHE A 95 9.61 -1.16 8.35
N PRO A 96 10.60 -0.46 8.95
CA PRO A 96 11.89 -1.07 9.27
C PRO A 96 11.69 -2.34 10.10
N SER A 97 12.29 -3.46 9.70
CA SER A 97 12.40 -4.65 10.56
C SER A 97 13.76 -4.70 11.26
N GLU A 98 13.90 -5.51 12.30
CA GLU A 98 15.19 -5.68 12.98
C GLU A 98 16.21 -6.39 12.07
N GLN A 99 15.73 -7.36 11.28
CA GLN A 99 16.54 -8.15 10.35
C GLN A 99 16.88 -7.35 9.08
N ASN A 100 16.07 -6.36 8.73
CA ASN A 100 16.29 -5.50 7.58
C ASN A 100 15.80 -4.06 7.87
N PRO A 101 16.61 -3.23 8.54
CA PRO A 101 16.23 -1.84 8.82
C PRO A 101 15.92 -1.02 7.56
N LYS A 102 16.59 -1.33 6.44
CA LYS A 102 16.38 -0.69 5.13
C LYS A 102 15.04 -1.03 4.49
N SER A 103 14.27 -1.99 5.01
CA SER A 103 12.90 -2.23 4.54
C SER A 103 12.00 -0.99 4.75
N GLY A 104 12.36 -0.12 5.70
CA GLY A 104 11.70 1.16 5.93
C GLY A 104 11.88 2.18 4.81
N ASP A 105 12.84 1.99 3.88
CA ASP A 105 13.07 2.89 2.74
C ASP A 105 12.15 2.57 1.55
N ARG A 106 11.48 1.43 1.59
CA ARG A 106 10.47 1.04 0.59
C ARG A 106 9.25 1.93 0.73
N ILE A 107 8.66 2.31 -0.41
CA ILE A 107 7.52 3.24 -0.42
C ILE A 107 6.19 2.49 -0.31
N ILE A 108 6.12 1.27 -0.85
CA ILE A 108 4.88 0.50 -0.91
C ILE A 108 5.16 -1.00 -0.84
N ASP A 109 4.27 -1.74 -0.18
CA ASP A 109 4.31 -3.20 -0.11
C ASP A 109 3.05 -3.78 -0.75
N LEU A 110 3.24 -4.63 -1.76
CA LEU A 110 2.17 -5.21 -2.55
C LEU A 110 1.76 -6.59 -2.04
N SER A 111 0.51 -6.96 -2.25
CA SER A 111 0.06 -8.36 -2.13
C SER A 111 0.79 -9.27 -3.13
N LEU A 112 0.83 -10.57 -2.82
CA LEU A 112 1.44 -11.62 -3.67
C LEU A 112 0.93 -11.55 -5.11
N GLU A 113 -0.38 -11.48 -5.32
CA GLU A 113 -0.98 -11.45 -6.65
C GLU A 113 -0.66 -10.15 -7.41
N ALA A 114 -0.69 -9.00 -6.72
CA ALA A 114 -0.25 -7.73 -7.31
C ALA A 114 1.21 -7.80 -7.78
N ALA A 115 2.11 -8.39 -6.99
CA ALA A 115 3.52 -8.54 -7.35
C ALA A 115 3.75 -9.48 -8.55
N LYS A 116 2.95 -10.55 -8.66
CA LYS A 116 2.96 -11.45 -9.82
C LYS A 116 2.53 -10.72 -11.08
N ARG A 117 1.39 -10.01 -11.05
CA ARG A 117 0.89 -9.26 -12.21
C ARG A 117 1.84 -8.15 -12.65
N LEU A 118 2.42 -7.44 -11.68
CA LEU A 118 3.38 -6.37 -11.94
C LEU A 118 4.78 -6.90 -12.34
N GLY A 119 5.00 -8.22 -12.25
CA GLY A 119 6.14 -8.90 -12.82
C GLY A 119 7.43 -8.79 -12.01
N PHE A 120 7.35 -8.69 -10.69
CA PHE A 120 8.54 -8.66 -9.82
C PHE A 120 8.52 -9.65 -8.66
N TYR A 121 7.51 -10.51 -8.57
CA TYR A 121 7.36 -11.54 -7.53
C TYR A 121 8.66 -12.32 -7.25
N GLN A 122 9.29 -12.89 -8.28
CA GLN A 122 10.52 -13.67 -8.16
C GLN A 122 11.73 -12.83 -7.72
N LYS A 123 11.78 -11.55 -8.09
CA LYS A 123 12.86 -10.62 -7.69
C LYS A 123 12.72 -10.13 -6.24
N GLY A 124 11.52 -10.20 -5.68
CA GLY A 124 11.19 -9.71 -4.34
C GLY A 124 10.96 -8.20 -4.24
N ILE A 125 11.70 -7.40 -5.01
CA ILE A 125 11.58 -5.94 -5.07
C ILE A 125 11.57 -5.43 -6.50
N ALA A 126 11.05 -4.21 -6.71
CA ALA A 126 11.12 -3.49 -7.97
C ALA A 126 11.15 -1.98 -7.74
N ARG A 127 11.76 -1.24 -8.68
CA ARG A 127 11.58 0.21 -8.73
C ARG A 127 10.27 0.54 -9.42
N VAL A 128 9.41 1.29 -8.73
CA VAL A 128 8.06 1.61 -9.19
C VAL A 128 7.78 3.11 -9.15
N LYS A 129 6.79 3.53 -9.94
CA LYS A 129 6.08 4.80 -9.80
C LYS A 129 4.69 4.51 -9.24
N VAL A 130 4.28 5.21 -8.19
CA VAL A 130 2.96 5.11 -7.55
C VAL A 130 2.23 6.43 -7.76
N GLU A 131 1.01 6.36 -8.29
CA GLU A 131 0.18 7.53 -8.60
C GLU A 131 -1.22 7.34 -8.04
N ALA A 132 -1.76 8.36 -7.37
CA ALA A 132 -3.15 8.33 -6.91
C ALA A 132 -4.13 8.33 -8.07
N ILE A 133 -5.18 7.52 -7.97
CA ILE A 133 -6.28 7.52 -8.92
C ILE A 133 -7.34 8.51 -8.42
N GLN A 134 -7.61 9.54 -9.22
CA GLN A 134 -8.74 10.43 -9.00
C GLN A 134 -10.02 9.68 -9.35
N THR A 135 -10.75 9.23 -8.34
CA THR A 135 -12.16 8.90 -8.52
C THR A 135 -12.88 10.23 -8.69
N LYS A 136 -13.30 10.57 -9.91
CA LYS A 136 -14.34 11.58 -10.10
C LYS A 136 -15.57 11.06 -9.36
N GLU A 137 -16.00 11.77 -8.33
CA GLU A 137 -17.36 11.59 -7.81
C GLU A 137 -18.29 12.12 -8.91
N GLU A 138 -19.03 11.22 -9.55
CA GLU A 138 -20.21 11.56 -10.37
C GLU A 138 -21.44 11.66 -9.47
#